data_AF-A0A1X7JUG0-F1
#
_entry.id   AF-A0A1X7JUG0-F1
#
_cell.length_a   1.000
_cell.length_b   1.000
_cell.length_c   1.000
_cell.angle_alpha   90.00
_cell.angle_beta   90.00
_cell.angle_gamma   90.00
#
_symmetry.space_group_name_H-M   'P 1'
#
loop_
_entity.id
_entity.type
_entity.pdbx_description
1 polymer ?
#
loop_
_entity_poly.entity_id
_entity_poly.type
_entity_poly.pdbx_seq_one_letter_code
_entity_poly.pdbx_strand_id
1 'polypeptide(L)'
;MKIYMSVDMEGATGIVRSEQVRNSDVEYGYGRAMQTHDLLAAIEGAFDGGAEEIIVNDAHDRMINLSPESMPGSEGRLRIISGNPKQLGMMEGMRGHPRR
;
A
#
# COMPACT_ATOMS: atom_id res chain seq x y z
N MET A 1 14.88 -11.46 2.51
CA MET A 1 13.47 -11.89 2.33
C MET A 1 12.72 -10.84 1.51
N LYS A 2 11.82 -11.25 0.59
CA LYS A 2 10.96 -10.31 -0.17
C LYS A 2 9.55 -10.28 0.39
N ILE A 3 8.99 -9.09 0.60
CA ILE A 3 7.63 -8.90 1.11
C ILE A 3 6.77 -8.22 0.03
N TYR A 4 5.56 -8.73 -0.12
CA TYR A 4 4.52 -8.13 -0.94
C TYR A 4 3.41 -7.61 -0.02
N MET A 5 2.98 -6.37 -0.23
CA MET A 5 1.93 -5.71 0.53
C MET A 5 0.82 -5.28 -0.43
N SER A 6 -0.38 -5.84 -0.28
CA SER A 6 -1.59 -5.33 -0.93
C SER A 6 -2.31 -4.45 0.07
N VAL A 7 -2.53 -3.18 -0.28
CA VAL A 7 -2.93 -2.16 0.70
C VAL A 7 -4.26 -1.54 0.32
N ASP A 8 -5.29 -1.83 1.12
CA ASP A 8 -6.64 -1.31 0.97
C ASP A 8 -6.95 -0.26 2.06
N MET A 9 -8.01 0.54 1.90
CA MET A 9 -8.27 1.70 2.77
C MET A 9 -9.32 1.43 3.85
N GLU A 10 -10.33 0.59 3.58
CA GLU A 10 -11.46 0.28 4.47
C GLU A 10 -11.02 -0.25 5.84
N GLY A 11 -9.91 -1.00 5.87
CA GLY A 11 -9.35 -1.59 7.07
C GLY A 11 -8.30 -0.74 7.78
N ALA A 12 -7.99 0.46 7.28
CA ALA A 12 -6.97 1.31 7.90
C ALA A 12 -7.42 1.84 9.27
N THR A 13 -6.44 2.13 10.12
CA THR A 13 -6.66 2.62 11.48
C THR A 13 -7.53 3.88 11.48
N GLY A 14 -8.55 3.92 12.34
CA GLY A 14 -9.43 5.09 12.47
C GLY A 14 -10.51 5.22 11.38
N ILE A 15 -10.53 4.33 10.38
CA ILE A 15 -11.61 4.26 9.41
C ILE A 15 -12.81 3.57 10.04
N VAL A 16 -13.93 4.30 10.07
CA VAL A 16 -15.18 3.86 10.71
C VAL A 16 -16.40 4.11 9.82
N ARG A 17 -16.23 4.86 8.73
CA ARG A 17 -17.30 5.33 7.85
C ARG A 17 -16.89 5.31 6.38
N SER A 18 -17.86 5.07 5.50
CA SER A 18 -17.65 4.96 4.05
C SER A 18 -17.16 6.25 3.40
N GLU A 19 -17.53 7.39 3.99
CA GLU A 19 -17.15 8.73 3.55
C GLU A 19 -15.63 8.94 3.62
N GLN A 20 -14.95 8.20 4.50
CA GLN A 20 -13.49 8.24 4.63
C GLN A 20 -12.78 7.45 3.52
N VAL A 21 -13.48 6.61 2.75
CA VAL A 21 -12.88 5.73 1.72
C VAL A 21 -13.46 5.91 0.33
N ARG A 22 -14.36 6.88 0.14
CA ARG A 22 -14.92 7.19 -1.18
C ARG A 22 -14.26 8.41 -1.74
N ASN A 23 -13.69 8.28 -2.93
CA ASN A 23 -12.89 9.33 -3.53
C ASN A 23 -13.63 10.67 -3.82
N SER A 24 -14.97 10.64 -3.80
CA SER A 24 -15.84 11.80 -4.00
C SER A 24 -16.13 12.57 -2.71
N ASP A 25 -15.84 11.98 -1.55
CA ASP A 25 -16.20 12.53 -0.24
C ASP A 25 -15.05 13.35 0.35
N VAL A 26 -15.41 14.37 1.16
CA VAL A 26 -14.43 15.29 1.76
C VAL A 26 -13.49 14.60 2.75
N GLU A 27 -13.97 13.54 3.41
CA GLU A 27 -13.21 12.76 4.40
C GLU A 27 -12.19 11.81 3.76
N TYR A 28 -12.18 11.68 2.43
CA TYR A 28 -11.24 10.81 1.72
C TYR A 28 -9.77 11.15 1.99
N GLY A 29 -9.48 12.43 2.22
CA GLY A 29 -8.14 12.89 2.60
C GLY A 29 -7.67 12.27 3.92
N TYR A 30 -8.58 12.14 4.89
CA TYR A 30 -8.30 11.43 6.14
C TYR A 30 -8.02 9.95 5.89
N GLY A 31 -8.83 9.29 5.06
CA GLY A 31 -8.64 7.88 4.72
C GLY A 31 -7.28 7.59 4.10
N ARG A 32 -6.87 8.40 3.12
CA ARG A 32 -5.54 8.30 2.50
C ARG A 32 -4.41 8.51 3.51
N ALA A 33 -4.57 9.45 4.44
CA ALA A 33 -3.58 9.71 5.48
C ALA A 33 -3.42 8.50 6.40
N MET A 34 -4.52 7.88 6.82
CA MET A 34 -4.50 6.70 7.69
C MET A 34 -4.01 5.42 6.99
N GLN A 35 -4.39 5.21 5.72
CA GLN A 35 -3.82 4.13 4.91
C GLN A 35 -2.30 4.27 4.79
N THR A 36 -1.81 5.49 4.56
CA THR A 36 -0.37 5.79 4.48
C THR A 36 0.30 5.56 5.84
N HIS A 37 -0.32 6.02 6.94
CA HIS A 37 0.19 5.79 8.30
C HIS A 37 0.44 4.30 8.58
N ASP A 38 -0.55 3.44 8.33
CA ASP A 38 -0.44 2.01 8.61
C ASP A 38 0.57 1.32 7.70
N LEU A 39 0.61 1.72 6.42
CA LEU A 39 1.60 1.22 5.47
C LEU A 39 3.03 1.58 5.91
N LEU A 40 3.28 2.81 6.34
CA LEU A 40 4.61 3.22 6.78
C LEU A 40 5.08 2.42 8.00
N ALA A 41 4.19 2.20 8.98
CA ALA A 41 4.49 1.35 10.12
C ALA A 41 4.80 -0.11 9.71
N ALA A 42 4.05 -0.64 8.73
CA ALA A 42 4.29 -1.98 8.20
C ALA A 42 5.62 -2.09 7.43
N ILE A 43 5.99 -1.05 6.66
CA ILE A 43 7.27 -0.97 5.95
C ILE A 43 8.44 -0.92 6.93
N GLU A 44 8.35 -0.09 7.97
CA GLU A 44 9.36 0.02 9.01
C GLU A 44 9.58 -1.32 9.70
N GLY A 45 8.51 -1.93 10.21
CA GLY A 45 8.58 -3.24 10.86
C GLY A 45 9.08 -4.35 9.93
N ALA A 46 8.75 -4.29 8.64
CA ALA A 46 9.27 -5.22 7.65
C ALA A 46 10.78 -5.10 7.46
N PHE A 47 11.31 -3.88 7.35
CA PHE A 47 12.75 -3.67 7.23
C PHE A 47 13.51 -4.04 8.51
N ASP A 48 12.98 -3.68 9.67
CA ASP A 48 13.52 -4.09 10.98
C ASP A 48 13.53 -5.61 11.14
N GLY A 49 12.54 -6.29 10.56
CA GLY A 49 12.44 -7.74 10.48
C GLY A 49 13.37 -8.40 9.45
N GLY A 50 14.21 -7.64 8.73
CA GLY A 50 15.17 -8.16 7.75
C GLY A 50 14.62 -8.33 6.33
N ALA A 51 13.57 -7.60 5.95
CA ALA A 51 13.16 -7.51 4.55
C ALA A 51 14.27 -6.88 3.70
N GLU A 52 14.52 -7.46 2.53
CA GLU A 52 15.50 -6.98 1.54
C GLU A 52 14.83 -6.17 0.43
N GLU A 53 13.57 -6.50 0.12
CA GLU A 53 12.76 -5.86 -0.91
C GLU A 53 11.30 -5.86 -0.47
N ILE A 54 10.61 -4.73 -0.68
CA ILE A 54 9.18 -4.57 -0.43
C ILE A 54 8.51 -4.07 -1.71
N ILE A 55 7.46 -4.76 -2.13
CA ILE A 55 6.57 -4.32 -3.20
C ILE A 55 5.22 -3.98 -2.57
N VAL A 56 4.78 -2.75 -2.77
CA VAL A 56 3.48 -2.25 -2.33
C VAL A 56 2.56 -2.11 -3.52
N ASN A 57 1.39 -2.72 -3.46
CA ASN A 57 0.33 -2.55 -4.43
C ASN A 57 -0.81 -1.74 -3.79
N ASP A 58 -1.07 -0.55 -4.31
CA ASP A 58 -2.24 0.24 -3.93
C ASP A 58 -3.49 -0.50 -4.42
N ALA A 59 -4.31 -0.98 -3.49
CA ALA A 59 -5.38 -1.94 -3.79
C ALA A 59 -6.78 -1.33 -3.63
N HIS A 60 -6.88 -0.05 -3.26
CA HIS A 60 -8.14 0.60 -2.97
C HIS A 60 -8.69 1.39 -4.16
N ASP A 61 -9.94 1.11 -4.57
CA ASP A 61 -10.69 1.89 -5.57
C ASP A 61 -9.90 2.22 -6.87
N ARG A 62 -9.53 3.50 -7.08
CA ARG A 62 -8.76 3.96 -8.25
C ARG A 62 -7.27 3.60 -8.19
N MET A 63 -6.81 3.10 -7.04
CA MET A 63 -5.45 2.63 -6.78
C MET A 63 -4.39 3.73 -6.95
N ILE A 64 -4.76 4.99 -6.70
CA ILE A 64 -3.93 6.21 -6.84
C ILE A 64 -3.90 7.01 -5.53
N ASN A 65 -3.86 6.29 -4.41
CA ASN A 65 -4.07 6.79 -3.06
C ASN A 65 -2.74 7.02 -2.35
N LEU A 66 -1.76 6.18 -2.62
CA LEU A 66 -0.42 6.25 -2.04
C LEU A 66 0.43 7.30 -2.76
N SER A 67 0.95 8.28 -2.01
CA SER A 67 1.87 9.28 -2.55
C SER A 67 3.31 8.76 -2.53
N PRO A 68 4.05 8.76 -3.66
CA PRO A 68 5.47 8.44 -3.68
C PRO A 68 6.32 9.36 -2.77
N GLU A 69 5.90 10.60 -2.58
CA GLU A 69 6.61 11.59 -1.75
C GLU A 69 6.55 11.26 -0.25
N SER A 70 5.54 10.51 0.18
CA SER A 70 5.36 10.11 1.59
C SER A 70 6.15 8.87 1.96
N MET A 71 6.88 8.27 1.01
CA MET A 71 7.50 6.95 1.17
C MET A 71 8.96 7.09 1.55
N PRO A 72 9.48 6.23 2.43
CA PRO A 72 10.86 6.33 2.87
C PRO A 72 11.81 6.06 1.69
N GLY A 73 12.91 6.81 1.66
CA GLY A 73 14.03 6.50 0.78
C GLY A 73 14.58 5.11 1.14
N SER A 74 14.64 4.22 0.15
CA SER A 74 14.97 2.80 0.37
C SER A 74 16.09 2.28 -0.54
N GLU A 75 16.80 3.17 -1.23
CA GLU A 75 17.85 2.81 -2.21
C GLU A 75 17.36 1.79 -3.25
N GLY A 76 16.10 1.92 -3.69
CA GLY A 76 15.47 1.03 -4.69
C GLY A 76 14.89 -0.27 -4.13
N ARG A 77 14.91 -0.48 -2.80
CA ARG A 77 14.34 -1.66 -2.13
C ARG A 77 12.83 -1.59 -1.91
N LEU A 78 12.22 -0.41 -2.02
CA LEU A 78 10.77 -0.20 -1.97
C LEU A 78 10.24 0.15 -3.36
N ARG A 79 9.20 -0.54 -3.80
CA ARG A 79 8.53 -0.29 -5.09
C ARG A 79 7.03 -0.18 -4.88
N ILE A 80 6.39 0.76 -5.58
CA ILE A 80 4.95 0.99 -5.48
C ILE A 80 4.31 0.75 -6.84
N ILE A 81 3.19 0.03 -6.83
CA ILE A 81 2.33 -0.21 -7.98
C ILE A 81 1.05 0.59 -7.76
N SER A 82 0.80 1.54 -8.64
CA SER A 82 -0.33 2.47 -8.56
C SER A 82 -1.06 2.57 -9.91
N GLY A 83 -2.34 2.94 -9.86
CA GLY A 83 -3.26 3.02 -10.98
C GLY A 83 -4.11 1.77 -11.14
N ASN A 84 -5.24 1.95 -11.83
CA ASN A 84 -6.06 0.91 -12.42
C ASN A 84 -6.32 1.27 -13.91
N PRO A 85 -6.60 0.30 -14.81
CA PRO A 85 -6.73 -1.13 -14.55
C PRO A 85 -5.38 -1.84 -14.35
N LYS A 86 -5.36 -2.87 -13.49
CA LYS A 86 -4.25 -3.81 -13.30
C LYS A 86 -4.73 -5.22 -13.60
N GLN A 87 -3.91 -6.01 -14.30
CA GLN A 87 -4.31 -7.35 -14.77
C GLN A 87 -4.67 -8.27 -13.59
N LEU A 88 -3.94 -8.18 -12.49
CA LEU A 88 -4.18 -8.98 -11.29
C LEU A 88 -4.88 -8.19 -10.17
N GLY A 89 -5.37 -6.98 -10.46
CA GLY A 89 -6.09 -6.14 -9.49
C GLY A 89 -5.32 -5.94 -8.17
N MET A 90 -5.93 -6.34 -7.05
CA MET A 90 -5.34 -6.25 -5.70
C MET A 90 -4.08 -7.12 -5.51
N MET A 91 -3.77 -8.00 -6.47
CA MET A 91 -2.61 -8.91 -6.43
C MET A 91 -1.54 -8.55 -7.48
N GLU A 92 -1.64 -7.38 -8.12
CA GLU A 92 -0.67 -6.94 -9.13
C GLU A 92 0.76 -6.93 -8.58
N GLY A 93 1.69 -7.46 -9.38
CA GLY A 93 3.10 -7.59 -8.99
C GLY A 93 3.41 -8.76 -8.05
N MET A 94 2.43 -9.49 -7.53
CA MET A 94 2.69 -10.70 -6.75
C MET A 94 3.37 -11.76 -7.62
N ARG A 95 4.44 -12.36 -7.09
CA ARG A 95 5.14 -13.47 -7.73
C ARG A 95 5.29 -14.60 -6.72
N GLY A 96 5.14 -15.84 -7.19
CA GLY A 96 5.41 -17.01 -6.36
C GLY A 96 6.88 -17.07 -5.94
N HIS A 97 7.14 -17.57 -4.74
CA HIS A 97 8.51 -17.93 -4.36
C HIS A 97 8.92 -19.15 -5.19
N PRO A 98 10.04 -19.11 -5.94
CA PRO A 98 10.51 -20.27 -6.68
C PRO A 98 10.73 -21.40 -5.68
N ARG A 99 10.03 -22.53 -5.86
CA ARG A 99 10.32 -23.74 -5.09
C ARG A 99 11.71 -24.20 -5.51
N ARG A 100 12.59 -24.41 -4.52
CA ARG A 100 13.87 -25.08 -4.73
C ARG A 100 13.64 -26.52 -5.18
#